data_AF-A0A7Y9WUI3-F1
#
_entry.id   AF-A0A7Y9WUI3-F1
#
_cell.length_a   1.000
_cell.length_b   1.000
_cell.length_c   1.000
_cell.angle_alpha   90.00
_cell.angle_beta   90.00
_cell.angle_gamma   90.00
#
_symmetry.space_group_name_H-M   'P 1'
#
loop_
_entity.id
_entity.type
_entity.pdbx_description
1 polymer ?
#
loop_
_entity_poly.entity_id
_entity_poly.type
_entity_poly.pdbx_seq_one_letter_code
_entity_poly.pdbx_strand_id
1 'polypeptide(L)'
;MMSERPSRASQQVETPAPVIVRRLRKGGDHAAHHGGAWKIAYADFVTAMMAFFLLMWLLGSTSKYDKQGIEDYFNTPLSSLLGGSQGTAAARPSVVQGGGRDISDTRPGDGKKSQTQPTPPTTAAPTVAPADAARLEQLKAKLTTLIEQSPALKAFKDQIRISITNEGLRIEIVDSQNRPMFASGSSKLQPYAVTILTQIGAALNDVDNRISIAGHTDAVPYTAGPDGYSNWELSSERANAARRALVEGGMHGEKLLQVRGLADVLPLNSKVVDEPTNRRISILVLNKAAELAFFHDGGRTAIDEATPASSVIPAVVERLQPVTGTHGTP
;
A
#
# COMPACT_ATOMS: atom_id res chain seq x y z
N MET A 1 111.52 -19.22 10.10
CA MET A 1 110.46 -19.50 9.11
C MET A 1 109.42 -20.36 9.82
N MET A 2 108.39 -19.74 10.42
CA MET A 2 107.06 -19.47 9.82
C MET A 2 106.33 -20.76 9.42
N SER A 3 105.10 -21.08 9.83
CA SER A 3 104.11 -20.40 10.66
C SER A 3 103.06 -21.42 11.12
N GLU A 4 102.64 -21.25 12.38
CA GLU A 4 101.30 -21.38 12.97
C GLU A 4 100.39 -22.63 12.77
N ARG A 5 99.94 -23.14 13.94
CA ARG A 5 98.84 -24.09 14.16
C ARG A 5 97.47 -23.44 13.88
N PRO A 6 96.37 -24.21 13.81
CA PRO A 6 95.61 -24.48 15.03
C PRO A 6 94.94 -25.87 15.12
N SER A 7 94.64 -26.26 16.36
CA SER A 7 93.92 -27.46 16.82
C SER A 7 92.40 -27.28 16.78
N ARG A 8 91.60 -28.30 16.37
CA ARG A 8 90.16 -28.52 16.70
C ARG A 8 89.63 -29.76 15.94
N ALA A 9 88.65 -30.58 16.32
CA ALA A 9 87.97 -30.98 17.55
C ALA A 9 87.29 -32.32 17.24
N SER A 10 86.99 -33.08 18.29
CA SER A 10 86.15 -34.27 18.32
C SER A 10 84.77 -34.04 17.69
N GLN A 11 84.40 -34.86 16.71
CA GLN A 11 83.05 -34.95 16.16
C GLN A 11 82.09 -35.52 17.21
N GLN A 12 81.16 -34.69 17.69
CA GLN A 12 79.99 -35.14 18.44
C GLN A 12 78.86 -35.45 17.45
N VAL A 13 78.26 -36.62 17.61
CA VAL A 13 77.09 -37.10 16.86
C VAL A 13 75.85 -36.43 17.45
N GLU A 14 75.17 -35.57 16.69
CA GLU A 14 73.85 -35.04 17.04
C GLU A 14 72.77 -36.09 16.79
N THR A 15 72.11 -36.54 17.86
CA THR A 15 70.84 -37.29 17.78
C THR A 15 69.66 -36.32 17.71
N PRO A 16 68.73 -36.43 16.74
CA PRO A 16 67.56 -35.54 16.68
C PRO A 16 66.58 -35.82 17.84
N ALA A 17 66.13 -34.77 18.50
CA ALA A 17 65.19 -34.84 19.62
C ALA A 17 63.77 -35.31 19.18
N PRO A 18 63.04 -36.07 20.03
CA PRO A 18 61.74 -36.64 19.67
C PRO A 18 60.61 -35.61 19.68
N VAL A 19 59.78 -35.62 18.63
CA VAL A 19 58.58 -34.78 18.49
C VAL A 19 57.44 -35.36 19.33
N ILE A 20 57.00 -34.64 20.36
CA ILE A 20 55.87 -35.00 21.21
C ILE A 20 54.60 -34.31 20.68
N VAL A 21 53.71 -35.07 20.06
CA VAL A 21 52.38 -34.57 19.63
C VAL A 21 51.40 -34.67 20.79
N ARG A 22 51.12 -33.55 21.46
CA ARG A 22 50.14 -33.46 22.55
C ARG A 22 48.72 -33.34 21.97
N ARG A 23 47.98 -34.45 21.91
CA ARG A 23 46.58 -34.47 21.47
C ARG A 23 45.65 -34.07 22.62
N LEU A 24 45.23 -32.81 22.64
CA LEU A 24 44.35 -32.27 23.68
C LEU A 24 42.90 -32.71 23.44
N ARG A 25 42.45 -33.77 24.13
CA ARG A 25 41.01 -34.05 24.30
C ARG A 25 40.51 -33.18 25.45
N LYS A 26 39.77 -32.12 25.12
CA LYS A 26 39.03 -31.31 26.11
C LYS A 26 37.78 -32.08 26.51
N GLY A 27 37.91 -32.93 27.53
CA GLY A 27 36.79 -33.41 28.33
C GLY A 27 36.42 -32.31 29.32
N GLY A 28 35.17 -31.85 29.26
CA GLY A 28 34.55 -31.00 30.26
C GLY A 28 33.39 -31.77 30.88
N ASP A 29 33.67 -32.31 32.06
CA ASP A 29 32.78 -32.60 33.19
C ASP A 29 31.27 -32.48 32.95
N HIS A 30 30.58 -33.62 32.90
CA HIS A 30 29.47 -33.89 33.82
C HIS A 30 29.27 -35.39 33.97
N ALA A 31 29.38 -35.80 35.22
CA ALA A 31 28.79 -36.96 35.86
C ALA A 31 27.65 -37.66 35.09
N ALA A 32 27.77 -38.99 35.09
CA ALA A 32 26.70 -39.92 35.37
C ALA A 32 25.79 -40.40 34.21
N HIS A 33 25.72 -41.73 34.13
CA HIS A 33 24.68 -42.56 33.51
C HIS A 33 24.77 -42.81 31.99
N HIS A 34 25.60 -43.79 31.61
CA HIS A 34 25.51 -44.58 30.37
C HIS A 34 24.19 -45.36 30.20
N GLY A 35 23.11 -44.99 30.91
CA GLY A 35 21.75 -45.50 30.74
C GLY A 35 20.74 -44.45 30.26
N GLY A 36 21.20 -43.25 29.85
CA GLY A 36 20.35 -42.15 29.38
C GLY A 36 20.24 -42.03 27.85
N ALA A 37 21.21 -42.54 27.08
CA ALA A 37 21.23 -42.37 25.62
C ALA A 37 20.03 -43.03 24.91
N TRP A 38 19.61 -44.21 25.36
CA TRP A 38 18.39 -44.86 24.84
C TRP A 38 17.11 -44.13 25.25
N LYS A 39 17.13 -43.44 26.41
CA LYS A 39 16.01 -42.60 26.86
C LYS A 39 15.90 -41.32 26.05
N ILE A 40 17.03 -40.78 25.56
CA ILE A 40 17.04 -39.64 24.64
C ILE A 40 16.47 -40.07 23.28
N ALA A 41 16.88 -41.23 22.75
CA ALA A 41 16.32 -41.78 21.52
C ALA A 41 14.82 -42.14 21.65
N TYR A 42 14.40 -42.66 22.81
CA TYR A 42 13.00 -42.93 23.11
C TYR A 42 12.19 -41.64 23.28
N ALA A 43 12.74 -40.63 23.96
CA ALA A 43 12.10 -39.32 24.09
C ALA A 43 11.92 -38.66 22.73
N ASP A 44 12.94 -38.71 21.87
CA ASP A 44 12.89 -38.18 20.50
C ASP A 44 11.81 -38.90 19.66
N PHE A 45 11.74 -40.23 19.76
CA PHE A 45 10.69 -41.03 19.12
C PHE A 45 9.28 -40.66 19.61
N VAL A 46 9.09 -40.50 20.93
CA VAL A 46 7.81 -40.10 21.52
C VAL A 46 7.44 -38.67 21.11
N THR A 47 8.39 -37.73 21.04
CA THR A 47 8.12 -36.37 20.55
C THR A 47 7.78 -36.33 19.07
N ALA A 48 8.43 -37.15 18.24
CA ALA A 48 8.09 -37.28 16.83
C ALA A 48 6.67 -37.85 16.65
N MET A 49 6.30 -38.87 17.42
CA MET A 49 4.94 -39.44 17.44
C MET A 49 3.90 -38.45 17.96
N MET A 50 4.24 -37.66 18.98
CA MET A 50 3.39 -36.59 19.51
C MET A 50 3.17 -35.49 18.49
N ALA A 51 4.22 -35.03 17.80
CA ALA A 51 4.11 -34.03 16.74
C ALA A 51 3.28 -34.54 15.56
N PHE A 52 3.49 -35.80 15.16
CA PHE A 52 2.68 -36.45 14.12
C PHE A 52 1.22 -36.60 14.54
N PHE A 53 0.95 -36.96 15.81
CA PHE A 53 -0.40 -37.04 16.36
C PHE A 53 -1.08 -35.67 16.42
N LEU A 54 -0.39 -34.62 16.88
CA LEU A 54 -0.92 -33.25 16.89
C LEU A 54 -1.21 -32.76 15.47
N LEU A 55 -0.34 -33.09 14.50
CA LEU A 55 -0.57 -32.79 13.09
C LEU A 55 -1.80 -33.52 12.55
N MET A 56 -1.89 -34.84 12.76
CA MET A 56 -3.04 -35.62 12.30
C MET A 56 -4.33 -35.23 13.03
N TRP A 57 -4.25 -34.88 14.31
CA TRP A 57 -5.36 -34.34 15.09
C TRP A 57 -5.81 -32.99 14.54
N LEU A 58 -4.88 -32.10 14.18
CA LEU A 58 -5.20 -30.85 13.48
C LEU A 58 -5.85 -31.14 12.14
N LEU A 59 -5.33 -32.07 11.33
CA LEU A 59 -5.95 -32.43 10.06
C LEU A 59 -7.31 -33.12 10.21
N GLY A 60 -7.58 -33.79 11.34
CA GLY A 60 -8.85 -34.43 11.65
C GLY A 60 -9.90 -33.48 12.23
N SER A 61 -9.47 -32.47 13.01
CA SER A 61 -10.32 -31.41 13.58
C SER A 61 -10.54 -30.24 12.62
N THR A 62 -9.72 -30.14 11.57
CA THR A 62 -9.82 -29.13 10.52
C THR A 62 -10.79 -29.59 9.45
N SER A 63 -11.79 -28.75 9.15
CA SER A 63 -12.82 -29.07 8.17
C SER A 63 -12.22 -29.17 6.76
N LYS A 64 -12.84 -29.94 5.86
CA LYS A 64 -12.38 -30.08 4.46
C LYS A 64 -12.18 -28.73 3.75
N TYR A 65 -12.89 -27.69 4.19
CA TYR A 65 -12.85 -26.34 3.64
C TYR A 65 -11.57 -25.57 3.99
N ASP A 66 -11.01 -25.75 5.18
CA ASP A 66 -9.79 -25.05 5.58
C ASP A 66 -8.56 -25.62 4.82
N LYS A 67 -8.60 -26.91 4.46
CA LYS A 67 -7.57 -27.55 3.63
C LYS A 67 -7.59 -27.03 2.19
N GLN A 68 -8.78 -26.76 1.64
CA GLN A 68 -8.94 -26.15 0.32
C GLN A 68 -8.41 -24.71 0.26
N GLY A 69 -8.64 -23.91 1.32
CA GLY A 69 -8.10 -22.54 1.37
C GLY A 69 -6.57 -22.47 1.43
N ILE A 70 -5.93 -23.45 2.05
CA ILE A 70 -4.46 -23.57 2.06
C ILE A 70 -3.95 -24.09 0.71
N GLU A 71 -4.67 -25.03 0.08
CA GLU A 71 -4.34 -25.54 -1.25
C GLU A 71 -4.38 -24.43 -2.33
N ASP A 72 -5.40 -23.58 -2.29
CA ASP A 72 -5.53 -22.43 -3.20
C ASP A 72 -4.36 -21.44 -3.04
N TYR A 73 -3.85 -21.25 -1.82
CA TYR A 73 -2.70 -20.38 -1.53
C TYR A 73 -1.39 -20.90 -2.13
N PHE A 74 -1.18 -22.23 -2.17
CA PHE A 74 0.04 -22.82 -2.72
C PHE A 74 -0.04 -23.13 -4.21
N ASN A 75 -1.24 -23.33 -4.76
CA ASN A 75 -1.44 -23.57 -6.19
C ASN A 75 -1.65 -22.29 -7.01
N THR A 76 -1.68 -21.09 -6.40
CA THR A 76 -1.70 -19.85 -7.18
C THR A 76 -0.31 -19.60 -7.79
N PRO A 77 -0.16 -19.62 -9.13
CA PRO A 77 1.15 -19.39 -9.74
C PRO A 77 1.61 -17.97 -9.42
N LEU A 78 2.85 -17.83 -8.97
CA LEU A 78 3.50 -16.54 -8.62
C LEU A 78 3.35 -15.48 -9.75
N SER A 79 3.13 -15.94 -10.98
CA SER A 79 2.77 -15.16 -12.17
C SER A 79 1.55 -14.26 -11.99
N SER A 80 0.54 -14.67 -11.20
CA SER A 80 -0.65 -13.84 -10.94
C SER A 80 -0.45 -12.79 -9.84
N LEU A 81 0.65 -12.88 -9.09
CA LEU A 81 1.01 -11.94 -8.03
C LEU A 81 1.98 -10.84 -8.51
N LEU A 82 2.78 -11.11 -9.54
CA LEU A 82 3.88 -10.20 -9.95
C LEU A 82 3.79 -9.62 -11.37
N GLY A 83 2.84 -10.01 -12.23
CA GLY A 83 2.84 -9.57 -13.64
C GLY A 83 1.47 -9.30 -14.23
N GLY A 84 1.19 -8.04 -14.55
CA GLY A 84 -0.08 -7.57 -15.10
C GLY A 84 -0.49 -8.24 -16.40
N SER A 85 -1.69 -8.81 -16.42
CA SER A 85 -2.50 -8.93 -17.63
C SER A 85 -3.82 -8.19 -17.43
N GLN A 86 -4.09 -7.33 -18.39
CA GLN A 86 -5.25 -6.46 -18.48
C GLN A 86 -6.46 -7.35 -18.77
N GLY A 87 -7.46 -7.42 -17.86
CA GLY A 87 -8.76 -7.97 -18.26
C GLY A 87 -9.64 -8.70 -17.24
N THR A 88 -9.30 -8.81 -15.95
CA THR A 88 -10.24 -9.38 -14.97
C THR A 88 -10.26 -8.57 -13.68
N ALA A 89 -11.13 -7.56 -13.63
CA ALA A 89 -11.59 -6.94 -12.39
C ALA A 89 -12.59 -7.88 -11.67
N ALA A 90 -12.19 -9.13 -11.44
CA ALA A 90 -12.92 -10.05 -10.57
C ALA A 90 -12.32 -9.94 -9.16
N ALA A 91 -13.21 -9.64 -8.21
CA ALA A 91 -13.03 -9.60 -6.78
C ALA A 91 -11.82 -10.40 -6.26
N ARG A 92 -10.87 -9.70 -5.63
CA ARG A 92 -9.92 -10.35 -4.74
C ARG A 92 -10.70 -10.84 -3.51
N PRO A 93 -10.77 -12.14 -3.19
CA PRO A 93 -11.15 -12.53 -1.84
C PRO A 93 -10.01 -12.11 -0.91
N SER A 94 -10.31 -11.25 0.04
CA SER A 94 -9.46 -11.02 1.20
C SER A 94 -9.18 -12.38 1.86
N VAL A 95 -7.90 -12.75 1.99
CA VAL A 95 -7.46 -13.96 2.71
C VAL A 95 -7.64 -13.80 4.23
N VAL A 96 -8.08 -12.64 4.70
CA VAL A 96 -8.58 -12.45 6.07
C VAL A 96 -10.05 -12.06 5.98
N GLN A 97 -10.90 -13.08 5.86
CA GLN A 97 -12.33 -12.96 6.11
C GLN A 97 -12.55 -13.13 7.62
N GLY A 98 -12.51 -12.01 8.34
CA GLY A 98 -12.82 -11.96 9.77
C GLY A 98 -14.29 -12.36 9.98
N GLY A 99 -14.51 -13.61 10.36
CA GLY A 99 -15.82 -14.19 10.63
C GLY A 99 -15.64 -15.60 11.16
N GLY A 100 -15.15 -15.72 12.39
CA GLY A 100 -15.05 -17.01 13.07
C GLY A 100 -16.43 -17.62 13.28
N ARG A 101 -16.58 -18.89 12.91
CA ARG A 101 -17.72 -19.74 13.28
C ARG A 101 -17.71 -19.92 14.81
N ASP A 102 -18.89 -19.80 15.41
CA ASP A 102 -19.09 -20.13 16.82
C ASP A 102 -18.73 -21.60 17.06
N ILE A 103 -17.70 -21.84 17.88
CA ILE A 103 -17.17 -23.17 18.20
C ILE A 103 -18.12 -24.01 19.06
N SER A 104 -19.25 -23.42 19.49
CA SER A 104 -20.23 -24.03 20.38
C SER A 104 -21.31 -24.86 19.66
N ASP A 105 -21.45 -24.73 18.33
CA ASP A 105 -22.48 -25.44 17.56
C ASP A 105 -21.96 -26.77 16.98
N THR A 106 -22.45 -27.89 17.52
CA THR A 106 -22.04 -29.27 17.17
C THR A 106 -23.09 -30.03 16.36
N ARG A 107 -24.12 -29.37 15.82
CA ARG A 107 -25.12 -30.06 14.97
C ARG A 107 -24.61 -30.26 13.53
N PRO A 108 -24.80 -31.45 12.93
CA PRO A 108 -24.65 -31.63 11.48
C PRO A 108 -25.77 -30.85 10.77
N GLY A 109 -25.43 -29.69 10.21
CA GLY A 109 -26.39 -28.84 9.52
C GLY A 109 -26.71 -29.39 8.12
N ASP A 110 -27.97 -29.76 7.90
CA ASP A 110 -28.54 -29.89 6.56
C ASP A 110 -28.37 -28.55 5.82
N GLY A 111 -27.81 -28.61 4.61
CA GLY A 111 -27.34 -27.46 3.83
C GLY A 111 -28.41 -26.49 3.33
N LYS A 112 -29.21 -25.88 4.21
CA LYS A 112 -29.86 -24.61 3.92
C LYS A 112 -28.94 -23.48 4.37
N LYS A 113 -28.16 -23.01 3.40
CA LYS A 113 -27.42 -21.75 3.47
C LYS A 113 -28.42 -20.62 3.72
N SER A 114 -28.72 -20.33 4.98
CA SER A 114 -29.18 -18.99 5.36
C SER A 114 -27.95 -18.08 5.28
N GLN A 115 -27.55 -17.78 4.04
CA GLN A 115 -26.72 -16.63 3.77
C GLN A 115 -27.61 -15.42 4.11
N THR A 116 -27.61 -14.97 5.35
CA THR A 116 -27.39 -13.54 5.55
C THR A 116 -25.99 -13.27 5.04
N GLN A 117 -25.89 -13.20 3.72
CA GLN A 117 -24.81 -12.55 3.03
C GLN A 117 -24.70 -11.21 3.75
N PRO A 118 -23.55 -10.87 4.36
CA PRO A 118 -23.27 -9.46 4.52
C PRO A 118 -23.42 -8.96 3.09
N THR A 119 -24.48 -8.20 2.82
CA THR A 119 -24.54 -7.41 1.60
C THR A 119 -23.15 -6.81 1.54
N PRO A 120 -22.35 -7.08 0.49
CA PRO A 120 -21.15 -6.29 0.29
C PRO A 120 -21.62 -4.85 0.50
N PRO A 121 -20.89 -3.97 1.19
CA PRO A 121 -21.15 -2.57 0.95
C PRO A 121 -21.11 -2.48 -0.56
N THR A 122 -22.28 -2.22 -1.17
CA THR A 122 -22.37 -1.92 -2.57
C THR A 122 -21.66 -0.58 -2.64
N THR A 123 -20.33 -0.63 -2.67
CA THR A 123 -19.53 0.41 -3.28
C THR A 123 -19.86 0.24 -4.75
N ALA A 124 -21.10 0.63 -5.11
CA ALA A 124 -21.39 1.10 -6.44
C ALA A 124 -20.24 2.07 -6.70
N ALA A 125 -19.41 1.75 -7.71
CA ALA A 125 -18.50 2.74 -8.25
C ALA A 125 -19.35 4.02 -8.37
N PRO A 126 -18.97 5.12 -7.69
CA PRO A 126 -19.82 6.27 -7.51
C PRO A 126 -20.38 6.66 -8.87
N THR A 127 -21.64 6.29 -9.13
CA THR A 127 -22.21 6.43 -10.46
C THR A 127 -22.51 7.90 -10.56
N VAL A 128 -21.81 8.60 -11.46
CA VAL A 128 -21.95 10.04 -11.62
C VAL A 128 -23.44 10.34 -11.82
N ALA A 129 -24.04 11.09 -10.90
CA ALA A 129 -25.45 11.44 -11.00
C ALA A 129 -25.68 12.14 -12.35
N PRO A 130 -26.75 11.84 -13.11
CA PRO A 130 -26.96 12.43 -14.44
C PRO A 130 -26.91 13.96 -14.45
N ALA A 131 -27.38 14.60 -13.37
CA ALA A 131 -27.30 16.05 -13.19
C ALA A 131 -25.86 16.58 -13.04
N ASP A 132 -25.00 15.85 -12.32
CA ASP A 132 -23.59 16.21 -12.19
C ASP A 132 -22.85 16.02 -13.52
N ALA A 133 -23.13 14.94 -14.24
CA ALA A 133 -22.56 14.71 -15.57
C ALA A 133 -22.89 15.86 -16.53
N ALA A 134 -24.14 16.31 -16.56
CA ALA A 134 -24.56 17.44 -17.38
C ALA A 134 -23.82 18.74 -17.04
N ARG A 135 -23.64 19.05 -15.74
CA ARG A 135 -22.88 20.23 -15.29
C ARG A 135 -21.40 20.16 -15.69
N LEU A 136 -20.79 18.99 -15.57
CA LEU A 136 -19.39 18.79 -15.94
C LEU A 136 -19.19 18.89 -17.46
N GLU A 137 -20.13 18.41 -18.27
CA GLU A 137 -20.12 18.60 -19.72
C GLU A 137 -20.29 20.08 -20.11
N GLN A 138 -21.19 20.81 -19.44
CA GLN A 138 -21.33 22.26 -19.63
C GLN A 138 -20.03 23.01 -19.29
N LEU A 139 -19.40 22.66 -18.16
CA LEU A 139 -18.12 23.25 -17.77
C LEU A 139 -17.01 22.92 -18.79
N LYS A 140 -16.93 21.67 -19.25
CA LYS A 140 -16.00 21.25 -20.29
C LYS A 140 -16.19 22.05 -21.58
N ALA A 141 -17.42 22.20 -22.04
CA ALA A 141 -17.74 22.98 -23.23
C ALA A 141 -17.31 24.44 -23.05
N LYS A 142 -17.65 25.07 -21.93
CA LYS A 142 -17.24 26.45 -21.62
C LYS A 142 -15.72 26.62 -21.58
N LEU A 143 -15.00 25.73 -20.92
CA LEU A 143 -13.52 25.76 -20.88
C LEU A 143 -12.91 25.57 -22.27
N THR A 144 -13.49 24.68 -23.08
CA THR A 144 -13.04 24.46 -24.47
C THR A 144 -13.23 25.73 -25.29
N THR A 145 -14.40 26.37 -25.19
CA THR A 145 -14.68 27.66 -25.84
C THR A 145 -13.73 28.75 -25.35
N LEU A 146 -13.47 28.84 -24.04
CA LEU A 146 -12.53 29.81 -23.47
C LEU A 146 -11.11 29.64 -24.04
N ILE A 147 -10.64 28.39 -24.17
CA ILE A 147 -9.33 28.08 -24.76
C ILE A 147 -9.27 28.47 -26.23
N GLU A 148 -10.34 28.27 -26.98
CA GLU A 148 -10.39 28.57 -28.42
C GLU A 148 -10.55 30.06 -28.74
N GLN A 149 -11.28 30.79 -27.90
CA GLN A 149 -11.58 32.21 -28.09
C GLN A 149 -10.51 33.12 -27.50
N SER A 150 -9.85 32.73 -26.41
CA SER A 150 -8.81 33.55 -25.78
C SER A 150 -7.50 33.44 -26.57
N PRO A 151 -6.97 34.54 -27.16
CA PRO A 151 -5.68 34.50 -27.84
C PRO A 151 -4.54 34.04 -26.92
N ALA A 152 -4.66 34.36 -25.63
CA ALA A 152 -3.70 34.00 -24.59
C ALA A 152 -3.69 32.48 -24.30
N LEU A 153 -4.78 31.76 -24.51
CA LEU A 153 -4.88 30.31 -24.26
C LEU A 153 -4.74 29.49 -25.53
N LYS A 154 -5.16 30.02 -26.67
CA LYS A 154 -5.16 29.34 -27.96
C LYS A 154 -3.77 28.84 -28.36
N ALA A 155 -2.72 29.61 -28.06
CA ALA A 155 -1.33 29.23 -28.31
C ALA A 155 -0.86 28.00 -27.50
N PHE A 156 -1.60 27.64 -26.45
CA PHE A 156 -1.29 26.54 -25.52
C PHE A 156 -2.34 25.43 -25.54
N LYS A 157 -3.24 25.40 -26.53
CA LYS A 157 -4.31 24.39 -26.65
C LYS A 157 -3.76 22.96 -26.58
N ASP A 158 -2.61 22.69 -27.21
CA ASP A 158 -2.00 21.36 -27.22
C ASP A 158 -1.42 20.92 -25.86
N GLN A 159 -1.18 21.89 -24.97
CA GLN A 159 -0.69 21.67 -23.61
C GLN A 159 -1.85 21.52 -22.60
N ILE A 160 -3.08 21.85 -22.97
CA ILE A 160 -4.25 21.78 -22.09
C ILE A 160 -5.15 20.63 -22.54
N ARG A 161 -5.27 19.60 -21.71
CA ARG A 161 -6.10 18.43 -21.97
C ARG A 161 -7.28 18.42 -21.00
N ILE A 162 -8.49 18.31 -21.54
CA ILE A 162 -9.71 18.27 -20.73
C ILE A 162 -10.43 16.94 -21.00
N SER A 163 -10.64 16.16 -19.95
CA SER A 163 -11.31 14.86 -20.03
C SER A 163 -12.28 14.65 -18.86
N ILE A 164 -13.39 13.97 -19.13
CA ILE A 164 -14.31 13.56 -18.08
C ILE A 164 -13.89 12.17 -17.60
N THR A 165 -13.84 12.02 -16.28
CA THR A 165 -13.44 10.82 -15.57
C THR A 165 -14.55 10.41 -14.59
N ASN A 166 -14.44 9.22 -14.02
CA ASN A 166 -15.39 8.73 -13.02
C ASN A 166 -15.44 9.60 -11.75
N GLU A 167 -14.37 10.34 -11.46
CA GLU A 167 -14.27 11.23 -10.30
C GLU A 167 -14.74 12.66 -10.61
N GLY A 168 -14.89 13.01 -11.88
CA GLY A 168 -15.30 14.34 -12.33
C GLY A 168 -14.55 14.84 -13.57
N LEU A 169 -14.46 16.17 -13.74
CA LEU A 169 -13.78 16.79 -14.88
C LEU A 169 -12.29 17.01 -14.57
N ARG A 170 -11.41 16.39 -15.35
CA ARG A 170 -9.96 16.51 -15.23
C ARG A 170 -9.43 17.48 -16.28
N ILE A 171 -8.66 18.46 -15.82
CA ILE A 171 -7.95 19.44 -16.62
C ILE A 171 -6.46 19.22 -16.37
N GLU A 172 -5.72 18.75 -17.37
CA GLU A 172 -4.27 18.56 -17.29
C GLU A 172 -3.56 19.63 -18.11
N ILE A 173 -2.57 20.27 -17.49
CA ILE A 173 -1.66 21.20 -18.15
C ILE A 173 -0.32 20.50 -18.20
N VAL A 174 0.17 20.17 -19.40
CA VAL A 174 1.40 19.39 -19.61
C VAL A 174 2.54 20.28 -20.11
N ASP A 175 3.77 19.93 -19.70
CA ASP A 175 4.98 20.56 -20.25
C ASP A 175 5.23 20.11 -21.70
N SER A 176 5.99 20.94 -22.42
CA SER A 176 6.59 20.64 -23.71
C SER A 176 8.09 20.94 -23.67
N GLN A 177 8.90 20.28 -24.49
CA GLN A 177 10.36 20.50 -24.50
C GLN A 177 10.75 21.98 -24.67
N ASN A 178 10.03 22.70 -25.55
CA ASN A 178 10.35 24.10 -25.85
C ASN A 178 9.56 25.09 -24.98
N ARG A 179 8.62 24.60 -24.16
CA ARG A 179 7.75 25.40 -23.31
C ARG A 179 7.45 24.65 -22.01
N PRO A 180 8.38 24.66 -21.03
CA PRO A 180 8.16 24.07 -19.71
C PRO A 180 7.32 25.02 -18.84
N MET A 181 6.35 24.50 -18.09
CA MET A 181 5.44 25.30 -17.25
C MET A 181 6.15 25.87 -16.03
N PHE A 182 7.20 25.17 -15.58
CA PHE A 182 8.05 25.55 -14.48
C PHE A 182 9.48 25.77 -14.97
N ALA A 183 10.22 26.64 -14.29
CA ALA A 183 11.67 26.68 -14.50
C ALA A 183 12.30 25.33 -14.12
N SER A 184 13.42 24.97 -14.79
CA SER A 184 14.10 23.71 -14.55
C SER A 184 14.45 23.55 -13.06
N GLY A 185 14.11 22.39 -12.51
CA GLY A 185 14.30 22.08 -11.09
C GLY A 185 13.60 23.02 -10.09
N SER A 186 12.62 23.81 -10.53
CA SER A 186 11.94 24.80 -9.69
C SER A 186 10.43 24.57 -9.63
N SER A 187 9.82 25.09 -8.56
CA SER A 187 8.37 25.24 -8.40
C SER A 187 7.84 26.60 -8.86
N LYS A 188 8.69 27.47 -9.41
CA LYS A 188 8.31 28.76 -10.00
C LYS A 188 7.66 28.56 -11.37
N LEU A 189 6.41 29.01 -11.48
CA LEU A 189 5.66 29.04 -12.74
C LEU A 189 6.26 30.04 -13.72
N GLN A 190 6.25 29.68 -15.00
CA GLN A 190 6.54 30.61 -16.10
C GLN A 190 5.37 31.58 -16.33
N PRO A 191 5.61 32.78 -16.87
CA PRO A 191 4.56 33.79 -17.03
C PRO A 191 3.33 33.30 -17.80
N TYR A 192 3.54 32.52 -18.87
CA TYR A 192 2.42 32.00 -19.65
C TYR A 192 1.59 30.96 -18.87
N ALA A 193 2.23 30.17 -18.01
CA ALA A 193 1.54 29.19 -17.17
C ALA A 193 0.69 29.87 -16.11
N VAL A 194 1.18 30.97 -15.54
CA VAL A 194 0.40 31.85 -14.66
C VAL A 194 -0.85 32.33 -15.42
N THR A 195 -0.69 32.85 -16.63
CA THR A 195 -1.83 33.30 -17.46
C THR A 195 -2.86 32.20 -17.72
N ILE A 196 -2.41 30.96 -18.02
CA ILE A 196 -3.32 29.82 -18.22
C ILE A 196 -4.13 29.55 -16.95
N LEU A 197 -3.45 29.43 -15.81
CA LEU A 197 -4.06 29.12 -14.53
C LEU A 197 -4.99 30.23 -14.06
N THR A 198 -4.62 31.50 -14.24
CA THR A 198 -5.48 32.61 -13.82
C THR A 198 -6.77 32.67 -14.64
N GLN A 199 -6.70 32.42 -15.95
CA GLN A 199 -7.87 32.40 -16.83
C GLN A 199 -8.80 31.21 -16.55
N ILE A 200 -8.24 30.04 -16.25
CA ILE A 200 -9.01 28.87 -15.84
C ILE A 200 -9.66 29.10 -14.47
N GLY A 201 -8.96 29.75 -13.54
CA GLY A 201 -9.40 29.96 -12.16
C GLY A 201 -10.80 30.58 -12.04
N ALA A 202 -11.07 31.64 -12.81
CA ALA A 202 -12.38 32.28 -12.83
C ALA A 202 -13.51 31.35 -13.33
N ALA A 203 -13.24 30.56 -14.39
CA ALA A 203 -14.23 29.65 -14.98
C ALA A 203 -14.59 28.47 -14.06
N LEU A 204 -13.71 28.11 -13.12
CA LEU A 204 -14.00 27.04 -12.16
C LEU A 204 -15.10 27.42 -11.14
N ASN A 205 -15.43 28.71 -11.02
CA ASN A 205 -16.45 29.20 -10.10
C ASN A 205 -17.89 29.01 -10.59
N ASP A 206 -18.11 28.64 -11.85
CA ASP A 206 -19.46 28.44 -12.40
C ASP A 206 -20.18 27.21 -11.83
N VAL A 207 -19.43 26.31 -11.20
CA VAL A 207 -19.96 25.10 -10.57
C VAL A 207 -19.62 25.10 -9.09
N ASP A 208 -20.46 24.51 -8.25
CA ASP A 208 -20.23 24.46 -6.80
C ASP A 208 -19.25 23.35 -6.38
N ASN A 209 -18.77 22.57 -7.35
CA ASN A 209 -17.90 21.42 -7.12
C ASN A 209 -16.56 21.82 -6.50
N ARG A 210 -16.07 20.96 -5.59
CA ARG A 210 -14.75 21.09 -4.99
C ARG A 210 -13.65 20.64 -5.96
N ILE A 211 -12.43 21.09 -5.70
CA ILE A 211 -11.28 20.93 -6.58
C ILE A 211 -10.15 20.21 -5.85
N SER A 212 -9.59 19.21 -6.50
CA SER A 212 -8.34 18.58 -6.11
C SER A 212 -7.24 18.97 -7.10
N ILE A 213 -6.09 19.42 -6.61
CA ILE A 213 -4.93 19.75 -7.45
C ILE A 213 -3.84 18.72 -7.19
N ALA A 214 -3.25 18.17 -8.26
CA ALA A 214 -2.13 17.25 -8.18
C ALA A 214 -0.97 17.71 -9.06
N GLY A 215 0.25 17.62 -8.53
CA GLY A 215 1.47 17.85 -9.28
C GLY A 215 2.14 16.53 -9.63
N HIS A 216 2.70 16.46 -10.83
CA HIS A 216 3.47 15.33 -11.33
C HIS A 216 4.82 15.82 -11.87
N THR A 217 5.85 15.00 -11.67
CA THR A 217 7.19 15.19 -12.23
C THR A 217 7.52 14.03 -13.16
N ASP A 218 8.62 14.17 -13.89
CA ASP A 218 9.21 13.06 -14.61
C ASP A 218 10.00 12.14 -13.66
N ALA A 219 10.47 11.01 -14.18
CA ALA A 219 11.21 10.00 -13.43
C ALA A 219 12.72 10.30 -13.37
N VAL A 220 13.15 11.48 -13.82
CA VAL A 220 14.55 11.89 -13.70
C VAL A 220 14.80 12.22 -12.22
N PRO A 221 15.81 11.60 -11.59
CA PRO A 221 16.14 11.92 -10.20
C PRO A 221 16.48 13.41 -10.05
N TYR A 222 15.83 14.06 -9.08
CA TYR A 222 16.13 15.44 -8.75
C TYR A 222 17.46 15.53 -7.99
N THR A 223 18.43 16.26 -8.54
CA THR A 223 19.79 16.37 -7.96
C THR A 223 20.16 17.79 -7.54
N ALA A 224 19.29 18.77 -7.77
CA ALA A 224 19.61 20.20 -7.65
C ALA A 224 19.24 20.82 -6.29
N GLY A 225 18.84 20.02 -5.29
CA GLY A 225 18.29 20.52 -4.02
C GLY A 225 19.10 20.17 -2.78
N PRO A 226 18.68 20.71 -1.62
CA PRO A 226 19.19 20.30 -0.31
C PRO A 226 18.99 18.79 -0.08
N ASP A 227 19.77 18.23 0.83
CA ASP A 227 19.62 16.83 1.24
C ASP A 227 18.15 16.51 1.60
N GLY A 228 17.62 15.45 0.98
CA GLY A 228 16.25 15.00 1.17
C GLY A 228 15.21 15.65 0.25
N TYR A 229 15.56 16.69 -0.53
CA TYR A 229 14.65 17.25 -1.52
C TYR A 229 14.59 16.37 -2.77
N SER A 230 13.38 15.95 -3.13
CA SER A 230 13.13 15.01 -4.21
C SER A 230 11.96 15.45 -5.10
N ASN A 231 11.60 14.58 -6.04
CA ASN A 231 10.41 14.74 -6.87
C ASN A 231 9.10 14.81 -6.05
N TRP A 232 9.08 14.29 -4.82
CA TRP A 232 7.94 14.42 -3.90
C TRP A 232 7.71 15.86 -3.44
N GLU A 233 8.76 16.53 -2.97
CA GLU A 233 8.71 17.93 -2.56
C GLU A 233 8.39 18.82 -3.78
N LEU A 234 9.09 18.59 -4.89
CA LEU A 234 8.91 19.35 -6.12
C LEU A 234 7.48 19.27 -6.66
N SER A 235 6.92 18.07 -6.74
CA SER A 235 5.54 17.88 -7.22
C SER A 235 4.51 18.55 -6.31
N SER A 236 4.69 18.46 -4.99
CA SER A 236 3.83 19.10 -3.99
C SER A 236 3.90 20.64 -4.05
N GLU A 237 5.09 21.19 -4.21
CA GLU A 237 5.28 22.64 -4.34
C GLU A 237 4.72 23.19 -5.65
N ARG A 238 4.91 22.47 -6.75
CA ARG A 238 4.33 22.83 -8.06
C ARG A 238 2.81 22.83 -8.03
N ALA A 239 2.21 21.84 -7.38
CA ALA A 239 0.76 21.81 -7.15
C ALA A 239 0.28 23.02 -6.33
N ASN A 240 1.03 23.42 -5.30
CA ASN A 240 0.74 24.61 -4.52
C ASN A 240 0.97 25.93 -5.27
N ALA A 241 1.96 25.99 -6.17
CA ALA A 241 2.15 27.14 -7.06
C ALA A 241 0.94 27.29 -7.99
N ALA A 242 0.45 26.19 -8.56
CA ALA A 242 -0.76 26.20 -9.38
C ALA A 242 -1.99 26.63 -8.59
N ARG A 243 -2.16 26.13 -7.36
CA ARG A 243 -3.22 26.57 -6.43
C ARG A 243 -3.20 28.09 -6.24
N ARG A 244 -2.03 28.68 -5.96
CA ARG A 244 -1.89 30.14 -5.77
C ARG A 244 -2.31 30.91 -7.02
N ALA A 245 -1.85 30.49 -8.20
CA ALA A 245 -2.20 31.14 -9.46
C ALA A 245 -3.70 31.02 -9.80
N LEU A 246 -4.35 29.89 -9.48
CA LEU A 246 -5.79 29.73 -9.66
C LEU A 246 -6.58 30.70 -8.75
N VAL A 247 -6.18 30.84 -7.49
CA VAL A 247 -6.82 31.76 -6.53
C VAL A 247 -6.58 33.21 -6.94
N GLU A 248 -5.38 33.55 -7.40
CA GLU A 248 -5.07 34.87 -7.96
C GLU A 248 -5.93 35.17 -9.21
N GLY A 249 -6.24 34.13 -10.00
CA GLY A 249 -7.20 34.18 -11.11
C GLY A 249 -8.66 34.29 -10.72
N GLY A 250 -8.97 34.40 -9.42
CA GLY A 250 -10.32 34.56 -8.91
C GLY A 250 -11.03 33.26 -8.52
N MET A 251 -10.36 32.09 -8.57
CA MET A 251 -10.95 30.86 -8.02
C MET A 251 -11.20 31.02 -6.51
N HIS A 252 -12.43 30.75 -6.04
CA HIS A 252 -12.73 30.83 -4.61
C HIS A 252 -11.86 29.83 -3.84
N GLY A 253 -11.13 30.32 -2.83
CA GLY A 253 -10.20 29.50 -2.04
C GLY A 253 -10.87 28.31 -1.34
N GLU A 254 -12.13 28.47 -0.94
CA GLU A 254 -12.93 27.42 -0.30
C GLU A 254 -13.16 26.21 -1.21
N LYS A 255 -13.12 26.38 -2.54
CA LYS A 255 -13.33 25.27 -3.47
C LYS A 255 -12.21 24.23 -3.41
N LEU A 256 -11.03 24.62 -2.93
CA LEU A 256 -9.92 23.69 -2.78
C LEU A 256 -10.21 22.66 -1.69
N LEU A 257 -10.20 21.40 -2.07
CA LEU A 257 -10.34 20.27 -1.14
C LEU A 257 -8.99 19.71 -0.72
N GLN A 258 -8.08 19.52 -1.68
CA GLN A 258 -6.78 18.92 -1.43
C GLN A 258 -5.73 19.33 -2.47
N VAL A 259 -4.47 19.30 -2.05
CA VAL A 259 -3.29 19.44 -2.90
C VAL A 259 -2.42 18.19 -2.71
N ARG A 260 -2.00 17.57 -3.82
CA ARG A 260 -1.23 16.32 -3.81
C ARG A 260 0.06 16.47 -4.63
N GLY A 261 1.18 15.97 -4.12
CA GLY A 261 2.38 15.70 -4.92
C GLY A 261 2.45 14.21 -5.21
N LEU A 262 2.55 13.85 -6.48
CA LEU A 262 2.56 12.45 -6.93
C LEU A 262 3.90 12.02 -7.53
N ALA A 263 4.91 12.90 -7.49
CA ALA A 263 6.23 12.66 -8.09
C ALA A 263 6.09 12.03 -9.49
N ASP A 264 6.80 10.93 -9.71
CA ASP A 264 6.84 10.11 -10.92
C ASP A 264 5.99 8.82 -10.82
N VAL A 265 5.12 8.70 -9.82
CA VAL A 265 4.34 7.47 -9.56
C VAL A 265 3.33 7.17 -10.67
N LEU A 266 2.80 8.22 -11.32
CA LEU A 266 1.79 8.11 -12.38
C LEU A 266 2.22 8.86 -13.65
N PRO A 267 3.21 8.35 -14.39
CA PRO A 267 3.65 8.95 -15.64
C PRO A 267 2.60 8.75 -16.74
N LEU A 268 2.44 9.73 -17.64
CA LEU A 268 1.62 9.56 -18.84
C LEU A 268 2.29 8.62 -19.85
N ASN A 269 3.61 8.69 -19.94
CA ASN A 269 4.42 7.79 -20.73
C ASN A 269 5.51 7.18 -19.84
N SER A 270 5.32 5.92 -19.44
CA SER A 270 6.29 5.19 -18.62
C SER A 270 7.52 4.71 -19.40
N LYS A 271 7.51 4.79 -20.74
CA LYS A 271 8.61 4.29 -21.58
C LYS A 271 9.78 5.26 -21.66
N VAL A 272 9.52 6.55 -21.45
CA VAL A 272 10.50 7.62 -21.59
C VAL A 272 10.62 8.37 -20.26
N VAL A 273 11.79 8.26 -19.64
CA VAL A 273 12.04 8.73 -18.27
C VAL A 273 11.93 10.26 -18.16
N ASP A 274 12.46 11.00 -19.13
CA ASP A 274 12.52 12.47 -19.15
C ASP A 274 11.38 13.14 -19.94
N GLU A 275 10.34 12.37 -20.27
CA GLU A 275 9.23 12.80 -21.11
C GLU A 275 8.57 14.07 -20.53
N PRO A 276 8.52 15.17 -21.29
CA PRO A 276 7.92 16.42 -20.81
C PRO A 276 6.47 16.27 -20.39
N THR A 277 5.69 15.46 -21.09
CA THR A 277 4.29 15.27 -20.75
C THR A 277 4.07 14.62 -19.38
N ASN A 278 5.09 13.96 -18.80
CA ASN A 278 5.04 13.46 -17.42
C ASN A 278 5.04 14.61 -16.40
N ARG A 279 5.73 15.73 -16.71
CA ARG A 279 5.70 16.97 -15.91
C ARG A 279 4.40 17.72 -16.19
N ARG A 280 3.44 17.63 -15.27
CA ARG A 280 2.10 18.21 -15.45
C ARG A 280 1.44 18.60 -14.14
N ILE A 281 0.47 19.50 -14.26
CA ILE A 281 -0.48 19.79 -13.19
C ILE A 281 -1.83 19.22 -13.61
N SER A 282 -2.45 18.46 -12.70
CA SER A 282 -3.80 17.93 -12.85
C SER A 282 -4.75 18.66 -11.91
N ILE A 283 -5.79 19.28 -12.46
CA ILE A 283 -6.86 19.92 -11.72
C ILE A 283 -8.11 19.08 -11.92
N LEU A 284 -8.62 18.49 -10.84
CA LEU A 284 -9.81 17.65 -10.86
C LEU A 284 -10.96 18.40 -10.19
N VAL A 285 -11.99 18.70 -10.97
CA VAL A 285 -13.27 19.20 -10.48
C VAL A 285 -14.12 17.99 -10.11
N LEU A 286 -14.29 17.76 -8.81
CA LEU A 286 -14.88 16.55 -8.25
C LEU A 286 -16.39 16.51 -8.47
N ASN A 287 -16.95 15.39 -8.92
CA ASN A 287 -18.39 15.17 -8.83
C ASN A 287 -18.83 14.97 -7.37
N LYS A 288 -20.14 14.99 -7.09
CA LYS A 288 -20.63 14.90 -5.70
C LYS A 288 -20.26 13.59 -5.02
N ALA A 289 -20.23 12.50 -5.78
CA ALA A 289 -19.94 11.20 -5.22
C ALA A 289 -18.44 11.04 -4.83
N ALA A 290 -17.52 11.61 -5.62
CA ALA A 290 -16.11 11.69 -5.29
C ALA A 290 -15.82 12.67 -4.13
N GLU A 291 -16.54 13.80 -4.08
CA GLU A 291 -16.50 14.74 -2.96
C GLU A 291 -16.93 14.04 -1.65
N LEU A 292 -18.05 13.32 -1.65
CA LEU A 292 -18.54 12.57 -0.48
C LEU A 292 -17.58 11.45 -0.06
N ALA A 293 -17.02 10.72 -1.03
CA ALA A 293 -16.06 9.65 -0.74
C ALA A 293 -14.81 10.18 -0.02
N PHE A 294 -14.32 11.37 -0.39
CA PHE A 294 -13.20 12.02 0.28
C PHE A 294 -13.50 12.30 1.77
N PHE A 295 -14.67 12.89 2.07
CA PHE A 295 -15.04 13.19 3.46
C PHE A 295 -15.33 11.92 4.27
N HIS A 296 -15.85 10.86 3.64
CA HIS A 296 -16.03 9.59 4.31
C HIS A 296 -14.70 8.94 4.70
N ASP A 297 -13.67 9.05 3.86
CA ASP A 297 -12.36 8.49 4.16
C ASP A 297 -11.62 9.29 5.26
N GLY A 298 -11.68 10.63 5.20
CA GLY A 298 -11.11 11.50 6.24
C GLY A 298 -11.89 11.50 7.57
N GLY A 299 -13.19 11.23 7.53
CA GLY A 299 -14.10 11.25 8.69
C GLY A 299 -14.03 10.02 9.60
N ARG A 300 -13.25 8.98 9.23
CA ARG A 300 -13.01 7.79 10.07
C ARG A 300 -12.19 8.06 11.34
N THR A 301 -11.81 9.31 11.59
CA THR A 301 -11.06 9.74 12.78
C THR A 301 -11.94 10.13 13.96
N ALA A 302 -13.27 10.18 13.81
CA ALA A 302 -14.18 10.23 14.95
C ALA A 302 -14.20 8.85 15.62
N ILE A 303 -13.21 8.62 16.49
CA ILE A 303 -13.28 7.56 17.50
C ILE A 303 -14.50 7.91 18.34
N ASP A 304 -15.59 7.17 18.19
CA ASP A 304 -16.80 7.38 18.98
C ASP A 304 -16.49 6.97 20.43
N GLU A 305 -15.89 7.87 21.21
CA GLU A 305 -15.54 7.67 22.64
C GLU A 305 -16.77 7.34 23.50
N ALA A 306 -17.99 7.57 22.97
CA ALA A 306 -19.24 7.28 23.65
C ALA A 306 -19.56 5.76 23.75
N THR A 307 -18.83 4.90 23.04
CA THR A 307 -19.00 3.44 23.17
C THR A 307 -17.71 2.80 23.70
N PRO A 308 -17.57 2.57 25.02
CA PRO A 308 -16.44 1.81 25.52
C PRO A 308 -16.44 0.42 24.87
N ALA A 309 -15.27 -0.03 24.41
CA ALA A 309 -15.05 -1.31 23.74
C ALA A 309 -15.52 -2.55 24.54
N SER A 310 -16.00 -2.38 25.77
CA SER A 310 -16.57 -3.41 26.62
C SER A 310 -18.08 -3.63 26.45
N SER A 311 -18.83 -2.77 25.72
CA SER A 311 -20.27 -2.98 25.51
C SER A 311 -20.60 -3.97 24.38
N VAL A 312 -19.59 -4.49 23.67
CA VAL A 312 -19.77 -5.48 22.59
C VAL A 312 -19.70 -6.93 23.11
N ILE A 313 -19.60 -7.13 24.43
CA ILE A 313 -19.79 -8.45 25.03
C ILE A 313 -21.24 -8.53 25.53
N PRO A 314 -22.15 -9.32 24.93
CA PRO A 314 -23.43 -9.56 25.56
C PRO A 314 -23.20 -10.22 26.91
N ALA A 315 -23.70 -9.57 27.97
CA ALA A 315 -23.65 -10.06 29.34
C ALA A 315 -24.40 -11.40 29.43
N VAL A 316 -23.65 -12.51 29.44
CA VAL A 316 -24.14 -13.83 29.87
C VAL A 316 -24.25 -13.80 31.40
N VAL A 317 -25.24 -13.08 31.94
CA VAL A 317 -25.56 -13.14 33.38
C VAL A 317 -27.06 -13.33 33.64
N GLU A 318 -27.93 -13.20 32.64
CA GLU A 318 -29.37 -13.33 32.85
C GLU A 318 -29.94 -14.64 32.27
N ARG A 319 -29.51 -15.80 32.79
CA ARG A 319 -30.26 -17.05 32.59
C ARG A 319 -29.98 -18.18 33.59
N LEU A 320 -29.75 -17.84 34.86
CA LEU A 320 -29.82 -18.79 35.97
C LEU A 320 -30.87 -18.32 36.97
N GLN A 321 -32.14 -18.46 36.62
CA GLN A 321 -33.20 -18.55 37.63
C GLN A 321 -33.45 -20.04 37.91
N PRO A 322 -33.44 -20.48 39.19
CA PRO A 322 -33.68 -21.87 39.54
C PRO A 322 -35.18 -22.19 39.39
N VAL A 323 -35.51 -23.12 38.49
CA VAL A 323 -36.86 -23.71 38.44
C VAL A 323 -37.02 -24.57 39.69
N THR A 324 -37.84 -24.09 40.62
CA THR A 324 -38.45 -24.88 41.69
C THR A 324 -39.75 -25.47 41.14
N GLY A 325 -40.00 -26.76 41.38
CA GLY A 325 -41.28 -27.41 41.04
C GLY A 325 -41.15 -28.92 40.78
N THR A 326 -41.23 -29.75 41.81
CA THR A 326 -42.41 -30.58 42.16
C THR A 326 -42.64 -31.80 41.24
N HIS A 327 -42.21 -32.98 41.71
CA HIS A 327 -42.74 -34.26 41.24
C HIS A 327 -43.69 -34.83 42.31
N GLY A 328 -44.98 -34.89 41.97
CA GLY A 328 -45.95 -35.77 42.60
C GLY A 328 -46.06 -37.06 41.78
N THR A 329 -46.00 -38.19 42.48
CA THR A 329 -46.37 -39.54 42.03
C THR A 329 -47.89 -39.66 41.89
N PRO A 330 -48.35 -40.64 41.10
CA PRO A 330 -48.83 -41.88 41.74
C PRO A 330 -47.98 -43.10 41.38
#